data_AF-A0A915KB94-F1
#
_entry.id   AF-A0A915KB94-F1
#
_cell.length_a   1.000
_cell.length_b   1.000
_cell.length_c   1.000
_cell.angle_alpha   90.00
_cell.angle_beta   90.00
_cell.angle_gamma   90.00
#
_symmetry.space_group_name_H-M   'P 1'
#
loop_
_entity.id
_entity.type
_entity.pdbx_description
1 polymer ?
#
loop_
_entity_poly.entity_id
_entity_poly.type
_entity_poly.pdbx_seq_one_letter_code
_entity_poly.pdbx_strand_id
1 'polypeptide(L)' 'MKIQVVALMNDSVGTQVATAYDYGYCDLAVIIATGTNASYMEKIENIKKLNDTNYHFDQVRLEK' A
#
# COMPACT_ATOMS: atom_id res chain seq x y z
N MET A 1 -14.00 0.72 26.44
CA MET A 1 -13.80 1.28 25.09
C MET A 1 -13.40 0.14 24.17
N LYS A 2 -14.13 -0.12 23.08
CA LYS A 2 -13.86 -1.25 22.16
C LYS A 2 -13.17 -0.67 20.92
N ILE A 3 -11.96 -1.13 20.61
CA ILE A 3 -11.19 -0.68 19.43
C ILE A 3 -11.30 -1.77 18.37
N GLN A 4 -11.62 -1.38 17.14
CA GLN A 4 -11.58 -2.26 15.97
C GLN A 4 -10.38 -1.87 15.10
N VAL A 5 -9.47 -2.82 14.87
CA VAL A 5 -8.35 -2.63 13.95
C VAL A 5 -8.81 -2.99 12.54
N VAL A 6 -8.78 -2.02 11.64
CA VAL A 6 -9.24 -2.18 10.25
C VAL A 6 -8.10 -2.33 9.25
N ALA A 7 -6.88 -1.94 9.62
CA ALA A 7 -5.69 -2.08 8.80
C ALA A 7 -4.43 -2.16 9.66
N LEU A 8 -3.45 -2.93 9.20
CA LEU A 8 -2.08 -2.92 9.68
C LEU A 8 -1.18 -2.61 8.48
N MET A 9 -0.38 -1.56 8.57
CA MET A 9 0.46 -1.10 7.46
C MET A 9 1.86 -0.74 7.94
N ASN A 10 2.81 -0.78 7.00
CA ASN A 10 4.17 -0.30 7.21
C ASN A 10 4.22 1.25 7.22
N ASP A 11 5.27 1.83 7.81
CA ASP A 11 5.49 3.28 7.91
C ASP A 11 5.61 3.98 6.55
N SER A 12 6.40 3.42 5.62
CA SER A 12 6.54 3.98 4.26
C SER A 12 5.22 3.88 3.46
N VAL A 13 4.50 2.77 3.61
CA VAL A 13 3.15 2.59 3.00
C VAL A 13 2.15 3.60 3.57
N GLY A 14 2.15 3.82 4.89
CA GLY A 14 1.31 4.84 5.52
C GLY A 14 1.62 6.25 5.00
N THR A 15 2.90 6.55 4.81
CA THR A 15 3.35 7.83 4.20
C THR A 15 2.83 7.98 2.77
N GLN A 16 2.87 6.91 1.98
CA GLN A 16 2.36 6.91 0.61
C GLN A 16 0.85 7.13 0.57
N VAL A 17 0.08 6.42 1.41
CA VAL A 17 -1.38 6.53 1.48
C VAL A 17 -1.80 7.93 1.93
N ALA A 18 -1.15 8.49 2.95
CA ALA A 18 -1.42 9.85 3.41
C ALA A 18 -1.14 10.89 2.31
N THR A 19 -0.02 10.76 1.61
CA THR A 19 0.32 11.66 0.49
C THR A 19 -0.68 11.54 -0.66
N ALA A 20 -1.08 10.31 -1.02
CA ALA A 20 -2.08 10.09 -2.05
C ALA A 20 -3.47 10.63 -1.66
N TYR A 21 -3.81 10.64 -0.37
CA TYR A 21 -5.05 11.26 0.12
C TYR A 21 -5.06 12.78 -0.08
N ASP A 22 -3.94 13.45 0.25
CA ASP A 22 -3.85 14.91 0.14
C ASP A 22 -3.74 15.41 -1.32
N TYR A 23 -3.02 14.67 -2.18
CA TYR A 23 -2.68 15.11 -3.53
C TYR A 23 -3.35 14.29 -4.65
N GLY A 24 -4.17 13.32 -4.30
CA GLY A 24 -4.90 12.44 -5.23
C GLY A 24 -4.08 11.28 -5.81
N TYR A 25 -2.74 11.31 -5.70
CA TYR A 25 -1.86 10.22 -6.12
C TYR A 25 -0.49 10.32 -5.43
N CYS A 26 0.22 9.19 -5.31
CA CYS A 26 1.60 9.13 -4.85
C CYS A 26 2.29 7.89 -5.40
N ASP A 27 3.25 8.06 -6.32
CA ASP A 27 3.92 6.95 -6.99
C ASP A 27 4.98 6.26 -6.13
N LEU A 28 5.71 7.03 -5.30
CA LEU A 28 6.81 6.58 -4.46
C LEU A 28 6.82 7.38 -3.16
N ALA A 29 6.88 6.69 -2.02
CA ALA A 29 7.20 7.26 -0.73
C ALA A 29 8.56 6.75 -0.26
N VAL A 30 9.37 7.65 0.30
CA VAL A 30 10.71 7.33 0.82
C VAL A 30 10.84 7.90 2.22
N ILE A 31 11.26 7.04 3.16
CA ILE A 31 11.67 7.44 4.50
C ILE A 31 13.19 7.56 4.50
N ILE A 32 13.70 8.75 4.85
CA ILE A 32 15.13 9.03 4.99
C ILE A 32 15.35 9.55 6.41
N ALA A 33 15.71 8.65 7.32
CA ALA A 33 15.95 8.95 8.73
C ALA A 33 17.18 8.15 9.22
N THR A 34 17.20 7.73 10.49
CA THR A 34 18.23 6.80 11.00
C THR A 34 18.24 5.49 10.20
N GLY A 35 17.07 5.05 9.74
CA GLY A 35 16.92 4.00 8.73
C GLY A 35 16.34 4.56 7.43
N THR A 36 16.44 3.77 6.36
CA THR A 36 15.89 4.10 5.05
C THR A 36 14.95 2.99 4.58
N ASN A 37 13.79 3.39 4.06
CA ASN A 37 12.82 2.49 3.43
C ASN A 37 12.06 3.23 2.32
N ALA A 38 11.43 2.49 1.41
CA ALA A 38 10.57 3.06 0.39
C ALA A 38 9.41 2.12 0.03
N SER A 39 8.29 2.70 -0.36
CA SER A 39 7.14 1.99 -0.96
C SER A 39 6.72 2.69 -2.25
N TYR A 40 6.20 1.93 -3.21
CA TYR A 40 5.76 2.48 -4.49
C TYR A 40 4.48 1.78 -4.96
N MET A 41 3.71 2.46 -5.82
CA MET A 41 2.52 1.86 -6.43
C MET A 41 2.93 1.00 -7.63
N GLU A 42 2.79 -0.32 -7.50
CA GLU A 42 3.05 -1.28 -8.58
C GLU A 42 1.75 -1.82 -9.17
N LYS A 43 1.77 -2.15 -10.46
CA LYS A 43 0.70 -2.91 -11.10
C LYS A 43 0.80 -4.38 -10.71
N ILE A 44 -0.29 -4.95 -10.24
CA ILE A 44 -0.34 -6.36 -9.79
C ILE A 44 0.15 -7.33 -10.89
N GLU A 45 -0.16 -7.05 -12.16
CA GLU A 45 0.31 -7.83 -13.33
C GLU A 45 1.83 -7.97 -13.43
N ASN A 46 2.59 -7.02 -12.87
CA ASN A 46 4.05 -7.05 -12.87
C ASN A 46 4.62 -7.93 -11.73
N ILE A 47 3.83 -8.29 -10.72
CA ILE A 47 4.28 -9.03 -9.55
C ILE A 47 4.15 -10.54 -9.80
N LYS A 48 5.09 -11.10 -10.57
CA LYS A 48 5.07 -12.52 -11.00
C LYS A 48 4.92 -13.53 -9.87
N LYS A 49 5.43 -13.22 -8.67
CA LYS A 49 5.32 -14.07 -7.48
C LYS A 49 3.87 -14.30 -7.03
N LEU A 50 2.96 -13.37 -7.36
CA LEU A 50 1.55 -13.49 -7.00
C LEU A 50 0.76 -14.39 -7.95
N ASN A 51 1.27 -14.66 -9.16
CA ASN A 51 0.56 -15.46 -10.17
C ASN A 51 0.29 -16.91 -9.72
N ASP A 52 1.18 -17.47 -8.90
CA ASP A 52 1.06 -18.84 -8.39
C ASP A 52 0.26 -18.91 -7.08
N THR A 53 -0.34 -17.80 -6.66
CA THR A 53 -1.08 -17.71 -5.39
C THR A 53 -2.58 -17.63 -5.64
N ASN A 54 -3.38 -18.26 -4.78
CA ASN A 54 -4.85 -18.19 -4.82
C ASN A 54 -5.40 -16.82 -4.34
N TYR A 55 -4.62 -15.74 -4.42
CA TYR A 55 -5.05 -14.41 -4.01
C TYR A 55 -5.77 -13.72 -5.19
N HIS A 56 -7.09 -13.61 -5.06
CA HIS A 56 -7.93 -12.87 -6.01
C HIS A 56 -7.91 -11.37 -5.68
N PHE A 57 -6.90 -10.64 -6.17
CA PHE A 57 -6.80 -9.19 -5.95
C PHE A 57 -7.87 -8.39 -6.71
N ASP A 58 -8.51 -8.98 -7.72
CA ASP A 58 -9.61 -8.34 -8.47
C ASP A 58 -10.82 -8.03 -7.58
N GLN A 59 -10.98 -8.71 -6.45
CA GLN A 59 -12.06 -8.46 -5.48
C GLN A 59 -11.74 -7.37 -4.45
N VAL A 60 -10.49 -6.90 -4.35
CA VAL A 60 -10.07 -5.87 -3.39
C VAL A 60 -10.32 -4.45 -3.93
N ARG A 61 -10.69 -4.34 -5.21
CA ARG A 61 -11.19 -3.10 -5.80
C ARG A 61 -12.60 -2.88 -5.26
N LEU A 62 -12.68 -2.37 -4.02
CA LEU A 62 -13.92 -1.92 -3.41
C LEU A 62 -14.69 -1.12 -4.45
N GLU A 63 -15.90 -1.61 -4.75
CA GLU A 63 -16.89 -0.88 -5.50
C GLU A 63 -16.97 0.54 -4.92
N LYS A 64 -17.06 1.52 -5.83
CA LYS A 64 -17.16 2.94 -5.47
C LYS A 64 -18.21 3.23 -4.41
#